data_AF-A0A8T4BRB7-F1
#
_entry.id   AF-A0A8T4BRB7-F1
#
_cell.length_a   1.000
_cell.length_b   1.000
_cell.length_c   1.000
_cell.angle_alpha   90.00
_cell.angle_beta   90.00
_cell.angle_gamma   90.00
#
_symmetry.space_group_name_H-M   'P 1'
#
loop_
_entity.id
_entity.type
_entity.pdbx_description
1 polymer ?
#
loop_
_entity_poly.entity_id
_entity_poly.type
_entity_poly.pdbx_seq_one_letter_code
_entity_poly.pdbx_strand_id
1 'polypeptide(L)'
;MFKAKEIPPIIATILILAVIISLLKTWNLFFTVIIFLFIIIFANILFKKATSHYLDSEIEIKLWEIKRYGFQPHSYFKNSFPAGAFFPIIISGLTLGAISWMGSLVFDVKAKVYRAAKRHGLYS
;
A
#
# COMPACT_ATOMS: atom_id res chain seq x y z
N MET A 1 6.18 13.17 8.20
CA MET A 1 5.33 12.51 9.22
C MET A 1 3.92 12.39 8.65
N PHE A 2 3.19 11.33 9.00
CA PHE A 2 1.97 10.84 8.32
C PHE A 2 0.98 11.93 7.86
N LYS A 3 0.47 11.79 6.63
CA LYS A 3 -0.63 12.65 6.13
C LYS A 3 -1.96 11.96 6.42
N ALA A 4 -2.96 12.72 6.89
CA ALA A 4 -4.30 12.17 7.17
C ALA A 4 -4.93 11.45 5.97
N LYS A 5 -4.58 11.87 4.74
CA LYS A 5 -5.03 11.27 3.47
C LYS A 5 -4.51 9.84 3.25
N GLU A 6 -3.47 9.41 3.97
CA GLU A 6 -2.89 8.07 3.87
C GLU A 6 -3.62 7.04 4.74
N ILE A 7 -4.39 7.50 5.73
CA ILE A 7 -5.08 6.62 6.69
C ILE A 7 -6.18 5.79 6.02
N PRO A 8 -7.07 6.36 5.18
CA PRO A 8 -8.13 5.58 4.53
C PRO A 8 -7.64 4.37 3.71
N PRO A 9 -6.64 4.48 2.81
CA PRO A 9 -6.19 3.33 2.03
C PRO A 9 -5.54 2.25 2.90
N ILE A 10 -4.85 2.63 3.99
CA ILE A 10 -4.27 1.66 4.94
C ILE A 10 -5.37 0.87 5.64
N ILE A 11 -6.37 1.55 6.20
CA ILE A 11 -7.51 0.91 6.88
C ILE A 11 -8.27 0.01 5.91
N ALA A 12 -8.59 0.51 4.71
CA ALA A 12 -9.30 -0.27 3.69
C ALA A 12 -8.54 -1.56 3.34
N THR A 13 -7.21 -1.48 3.19
CA THR A 13 -6.37 -2.65 2.90
C THR A 13 -6.42 -3.68 4.03
N ILE A 14 -6.31 -3.24 5.29
CA ILE A 14 -6.37 -4.14 6.45
C ILE A 14 -7.72 -4.85 6.50
N LEU A 15 -8.82 -4.11 6.32
CA LEU A 15 -10.16 -4.68 6.36
C LEU A 15 -10.39 -5.69 5.23
N ILE A 16 -10.01 -5.34 4.00
CA ILE A 16 -10.17 -6.23 2.84
C ILE A 16 -9.39 -7.53 3.07
N LEU A 17 -8.11 -7.45 3.46
CA LEU A 17 -7.29 -8.63 3.71
C LEU A 17 -7.81 -9.47 4.88
N ALA A 18 -8.26 -8.83 5.96
CA ALA A 18 -8.83 -9.53 7.11
C ALA A 18 -10.09 -10.31 6.73
N VAL A 19 -10.99 -9.71 5.95
CA VAL A 19 -12.21 -10.36 5.45
C VAL A 19 -11.84 -11.55 4.58
N ILE A 20 -10.93 -11.39 3.62
CA ILE A 20 -10.51 -12.47 2.70
C ILE A 20 -9.95 -13.67 3.48
N ILE A 21 -9.01 -13.43 4.39
CA ILE A 21 -8.35 -14.49 5.16
C ILE A 21 -9.35 -15.21 6.08
N SER A 22 -10.25 -14.45 6.71
CA SER A 22 -11.21 -15.00 7.67
C SER A 22 -12.33 -15.76 7.00
N LEU A 23 -12.78 -15.32 5.82
CA LEU A 23 -13.76 -16.02 4.99
C LEU A 23 -13.23 -17.39 4.56
N LEU A 24 -11.95 -17.47 4.21
CA LEU A 24 -11.33 -18.69 3.69
C LEU A 24 -10.95 -19.70 4.78
N LYS A 25 -10.62 -19.25 6.00
CA LYS A 25 -10.25 -20.13 7.11
C LYS A 25 -11.39 -20.33 8.11
N THR A 26 -11.69 -19.33 8.92
CA THR A 26 -12.68 -19.40 9.99
C THR A 26 -12.98 -17.99 10.51
N TRP A 27 -14.26 -17.68 10.73
CA TRP A 27 -14.72 -16.39 11.27
C TRP A 27 -14.18 -16.06 12.67
N ASN A 28 -13.91 -17.07 13.51
CA ASN A 28 -13.39 -16.89 14.86
C ASN A 28 -12.00 -16.24 14.89
N LEU A 29 -11.23 -16.32 13.80
CA LEU A 29 -9.89 -15.74 13.71
C LEU A 29 -9.89 -14.28 13.25
N PHE A 30 -11.06 -13.70 12.94
CA PHE A 30 -11.15 -12.38 12.30
C PHE A 30 -10.43 -11.27 13.08
N PHE A 31 -10.71 -11.15 14.38
CA PHE A 31 -10.07 -10.12 15.23
C PHE A 31 -8.58 -10.35 15.38
N THR A 32 -8.15 -11.61 15.53
CA THR A 32 -6.73 -11.97 15.61
C THR A 32 -6.00 -11.58 14.32
N VAL A 33 -6.58 -11.90 13.16
CA VAL A 33 -6.02 -11.57 11.84
C VAL A 33 -5.90 -10.06 11.67
N ILE A 34 -6.91 -9.27 12.06
CA ILE A 34 -6.84 -7.80 12.00
C ILE A 34 -5.65 -7.27 12.78
N ILE A 35 -5.45 -7.73 14.02
CA ILE A 35 -4.36 -7.26 14.89
C ILE A 35 -3.01 -7.59 14.25
N PHE A 36 -2.82 -8.80 13.75
CA PHE A 36 -1.57 -9.18 13.08
C PHE A 36 -1.32 -8.37 11.81
N LEU A 37 -2.34 -8.19 10.96
CA LEU A 37 -2.23 -7.37 9.76
C LEU A 37 -1.91 -5.92 10.08
N PHE A 38 -2.53 -5.36 11.11
CA PHE A 38 -2.23 -4.02 11.60
C PHE A 38 -0.76 -3.90 12.00
N ILE A 39 -0.25 -4.82 12.83
CA ILE A 39 1.14 -4.80 13.28
C ILE A 39 2.10 -4.90 12.08
N ILE A 40 1.88 -5.84 11.17
CA ILE A 40 2.75 -6.07 10.01
C ILE A 40 2.76 -4.85 9.08
N ILE A 41 1.59 -4.33 8.70
CA ILE A 41 1.48 -3.19 7.79
C ILE A 41 2.03 -1.92 8.46
N PHE A 42 1.71 -1.70 9.73
CA PHE A 42 2.20 -0.55 10.48
C PHE A 42 3.72 -0.55 10.61
N ALA A 43 4.31 -1.69 10.98
CA ALA A 43 5.76 -1.86 11.03
C ALA A 43 6.39 -1.56 9.66
N ASN A 44 5.85 -2.12 8.57
CA ASN A 44 6.35 -1.87 7.21
C ASN A 44 6.35 -0.39 6.85
N ILE A 45 5.26 0.31 7.17
CA ILE A 45 5.13 1.75 6.90
C ILE A 45 6.11 2.55 7.74
N LEU A 46 6.26 2.23 9.03
CA LEU A 46 7.21 2.90 9.92
C LEU A 46 8.64 2.79 9.40
N PHE A 47 9.09 1.58 9.06
CA PHE A 47 10.42 1.35 8.49
C PHE A 47 10.63 2.19 7.23
N LYS A 48 9.68 2.15 6.28
CA LYS A 48 9.78 2.93 5.04
C LYS A 48 9.83 4.42 5.30
N LYS A 49 8.99 4.95 6.20
CA LYS A 49 9.01 6.38 6.54
C LYS A 49 10.30 6.78 7.26
N ALA A 50 10.86 5.91 8.11
CA ALA A 50 12.14 6.16 8.77
C ALA A 50 13.28 6.21 7.74
N THR A 51 13.38 5.24 6.85
CA THR A 51 14.37 5.20 5.76
C THR A 51 14.22 6.40 4.81
N SER A 52 12.99 6.76 4.44
CA SER A 52 12.71 7.94 3.62
C SER A 52 13.23 9.22 4.26
N HIS A 53 13.05 9.37 5.57
CA HIS A 53 13.54 10.54 6.28
C HIS A 53 15.06 10.61 6.29
N TYR A 54 15.73 9.45 6.43
CA TYR A 54 17.18 9.36 6.38
C TYR A 54 17.76 9.70 4.99
N LEU A 55 17.04 9.32 3.94
CA LEU A 55 17.40 9.54 2.52
C LEU A 55 16.84 10.84 1.94
N ASP A 56 16.49 11.82 2.79
CA ASP A 56 15.99 13.14 2.37
C ASP A 56 14.84 13.06 1.34
N SER A 57 13.98 12.06 1.49
CA SER A 57 12.87 11.76 0.60
C SER A 57 11.55 11.86 1.35
N GLU A 58 10.46 12.01 0.61
CA GLU A 58 9.08 11.93 1.12
C GLU A 58 8.35 10.78 0.47
N ILE A 59 7.70 9.97 1.29
CA ILE A 59 6.85 8.86 0.84
C ILE A 59 5.38 9.25 1.01
N GLU A 60 4.63 9.14 -0.09
CA GLU A 60 3.17 9.20 -0.11
C GLU A 60 2.59 7.79 -0.27
N ILE A 61 1.71 7.40 0.65
CA ILE A 61 1.07 6.09 0.64
C ILE A 61 -0.26 6.18 -0.10
N LYS A 62 -0.46 5.31 -1.08
CA LYS A 62 -1.70 5.21 -1.86
C LYS A 62 -2.13 3.76 -2.01
N LEU A 63 -3.40 3.56 -2.30
CA LEU A 63 -3.88 2.26 -2.76
C LEU A 63 -3.30 1.99 -4.15
N TRP A 64 -2.96 0.74 -4.46
CA TRP A 64 -2.46 0.40 -5.78
C TRP A 64 -3.54 0.68 -6.85
N GLU A 65 -3.22 1.51 -7.82
CA GLU A 65 -4.09 1.91 -8.91
C GLU A 65 -3.50 1.51 -10.26
N ILE A 66 -4.34 1.01 -11.16
CA ILE A 66 -3.98 0.73 -12.56
C ILE A 66 -4.70 1.73 -13.45
N LYS A 67 -3.92 2.47 -14.24
CA LYS A 67 -4.44 3.47 -15.20
C LYS A 67 -4.48 2.98 -16.64
N ARG A 68 -3.66 2.00 -17.00
CA ARG A 68 -3.52 1.48 -18.37
C ARG A 68 -3.93 0.01 -18.40
N TYR A 69 -4.60 -0.39 -19.47
CA TYR A 69 -4.89 -1.81 -19.74
C TYR A 69 -4.33 -2.22 -21.10
N GLY A 70 -3.93 -3.49 -21.20
CA GLY A 70 -3.37 -4.06 -22.42
C GLY A 70 -2.00 -3.50 -22.81
N PHE A 71 -1.59 -3.79 -24.05
CA PHE A 71 -0.26 -3.45 -24.58
C PHE A 71 -0.22 -2.14 -25.37
N GLN A 72 -1.37 -1.58 -25.76
CA GLN A 72 -1.40 -0.38 -26.60
C GLN A 72 -1.16 0.91 -25.78
N PRO A 73 -0.35 1.87 -26.29
CA PRO A 73 0.00 3.10 -25.57
C PRO A 73 -1.16 4.02 -25.25
N HIS A 74 -2.27 3.92 -25.97
CA HIS A 74 -3.43 4.81 -25.86
C HIS A 74 -4.58 4.21 -25.05
N SER A 75 -4.45 2.96 -24.58
CA SER A 75 -5.50 2.26 -23.85
C SER A 75 -5.45 2.60 -22.35
N TYR A 76 -6.06 3.73 -21.99
CA TYR A 76 -6.19 4.19 -20.61
C TYR A 76 -7.62 4.01 -20.09
N PHE A 77 -7.73 3.66 -18.81
CA PHE A 77 -9.01 3.76 -18.12
C PHE A 77 -9.35 5.23 -17.88
N LYS A 78 -10.63 5.59 -18.07
CA LYS A 78 -11.13 6.95 -17.76
C LYS A 78 -10.95 7.29 -16.27
N ASN A 79 -11.09 6.30 -15.40
CA ASN A 79 -10.83 6.38 -13.97
C ASN A 79 -9.81 5.31 -13.56
N SER A 80 -8.87 5.63 -12.68
CA SER A 80 -7.94 4.65 -12.12
C SER A 80 -8.69 3.46 -11.51
N PHE A 81 -8.35 2.24 -11.92
CA PHE A 81 -8.90 1.04 -11.29
C PHE A 81 -8.15 0.76 -9.97
N PRO A 82 -8.83 0.65 -8.82
CA PRO A 82 -8.18 0.44 -7.52
C PRO A 82 -7.74 -1.02 -7.35
N ALA A 83 -6.74 -1.43 -8.12
CA ALA A 83 -6.20 -2.79 -8.17
C ALA A 83 -5.81 -3.33 -6.79
N GLY A 84 -5.30 -2.48 -5.89
CA GLY A 84 -4.90 -2.87 -4.55
C GLY A 84 -6.03 -3.45 -3.69
N ALA A 85 -7.28 -3.09 -3.97
CA ALA A 85 -8.45 -3.63 -3.29
C ALA A 85 -8.95 -4.93 -3.95
N PHE A 86 -8.93 -4.98 -5.29
CA PHE A 86 -9.51 -6.08 -6.06
C PHE A 86 -8.57 -7.28 -6.23
N PHE A 87 -7.27 -7.07 -6.41
CA PHE A 87 -6.31 -8.16 -6.63
C PHE A 87 -6.25 -9.17 -5.49
N PRO A 88 -6.23 -8.76 -4.20
CA PRO A 88 -6.31 -9.70 -3.09
C PRO A 88 -7.54 -10.61 -3.16
N ILE A 89 -8.69 -10.05 -3.51
CA ILE A 89 -9.94 -10.81 -3.59
C ILE A 89 -9.87 -11.81 -4.75
N ILE A 90 -9.46 -11.36 -5.94
CA ILE A 90 -9.41 -12.20 -7.15
C ILE A 90 -8.40 -13.33 -6.97
N ILE A 91 -7.18 -13.03 -6.50
CA ILE A 91 -6.12 -14.03 -6.34
C ILE A 91 -6.46 -15.05 -5.25
N SER A 92 -6.96 -14.59 -4.10
CA SER A 92 -7.34 -15.51 -3.04
C SER A 92 -8.56 -16.36 -3.42
N GLY A 93 -9.50 -15.83 -4.21
CA GLY A 93 -10.61 -16.60 -4.78
C GLY A 93 -10.13 -17.68 -5.75
N LEU A 94 -9.26 -17.33 -6.71
CA LEU A 94 -8.72 -18.27 -7.70
C LEU A 94 -7.86 -19.37 -7.08
N THR A 95 -7.15 -19.06 -6.00
CA THR A 95 -6.23 -20.00 -5.33
C THR A 95 -6.86 -20.70 -4.13
N LEU A 96 -8.17 -20.52 -3.89
CA LEU A 96 -8.89 -21.05 -2.72
C LEU A 96 -8.17 -20.76 -1.39
N GLY A 97 -7.54 -19.58 -1.30
CA GLY A 97 -6.80 -19.16 -0.11
C GLY A 97 -5.41 -19.73 0.07
N ALA A 98 -4.87 -20.47 -0.91
CA ALA A 98 -3.47 -20.89 -0.88
C ALA A 98 -2.51 -19.69 -0.97
N ILE A 99 -2.90 -18.63 -1.71
CA ILE A 99 -2.09 -17.42 -1.88
C ILE A 99 -2.90 -16.19 -1.45
N SER A 100 -2.33 -15.40 -0.53
CA SER A 100 -2.86 -14.09 -0.15
C SER A 100 -1.99 -12.99 -0.74
N TRP A 101 -2.56 -12.18 -1.64
CA TRP A 101 -1.83 -11.05 -2.23
C TRP A 101 -1.71 -9.92 -1.20
N MET A 102 -0.49 -9.66 -0.72
CA MET A 102 -0.23 -8.60 0.27
C MET A 102 0.15 -7.25 -0.36
N GLY A 103 0.30 -7.19 -1.69
CA GLY A 103 0.75 -6.02 -2.44
C GLY A 103 -0.36 -5.02 -2.77
N SER A 104 -1.08 -4.52 -1.76
CA SER A 104 -2.23 -3.61 -1.95
C SER A 104 -1.89 -2.12 -1.85
N LEU A 105 -0.82 -1.77 -1.13
CA LEU A 105 -0.37 -0.40 -0.93
C LEU A 105 0.85 -0.09 -1.81
N VAL A 106 0.83 1.07 -2.45
CA VAL A 106 1.96 1.63 -3.21
C VAL A 106 2.53 2.83 -2.47
N PHE A 107 3.85 2.95 -2.56
CA PHE A 107 4.62 4.00 -1.90
C PHE A 107 5.27 4.86 -2.98
N ASP A 108 4.70 6.04 -3.23
CA ASP A 108 5.28 7.02 -4.14
C ASP A 108 6.40 7.76 -3.40
N VAL A 109 7.65 7.53 -3.82
CA VAL A 109 8.83 8.20 -3.26
C VAL A 109 9.14 9.45 -4.08
N LYS A 110 9.18 10.62 -3.41
CA LYS A 110 9.57 11.90 -4.00
C LYS A 110 10.81 12.43 -3.29
N ALA A 111 11.88 12.71 -4.04
CA ALA A 111 13.09 13.30 -3.47
C ALA A 111 12.84 14.75 -3.02
N LYS A 112 13.29 15.12 -1.82
CA LYS A 112 13.29 16.53 -1.38
C LYS A 112 14.63 17.16 -1.71
N VAL A 113 14.79 17.53 -2.98
CA VAL A 113 16.04 18.11 -3.51
C VAL A 113 16.54 19.29 -2.66
N TYR A 114 15.65 20.15 -2.18
CA TYR A 114 16.02 21.26 -1.29
C TYR A 114 16.66 20.79 0.04
N ARG A 115 16.12 19.73 0.68
CA ARG A 115 16.71 19.17 1.92
C ARG A 115 18.06 18.54 1.65
N ALA A 116 18.17 17.75 0.58
CA ALA A 116 19.43 17.15 0.17
C ALA A 116 20.48 18.23 -0.13
N ALA A 117 20.12 19.26 -0.90
CA ALA A 117 21.02 20.35 -1.26
C ALA A 117 21.44 21.20 -0.05
N LYS A 118 20.53 21.46 0.90
CA LYS A 118 20.85 22.11 2.18
C LYS A 118 21.80 21.28 3.04
N ARG A 119 21.59 19.96 3.11
CA ARG A 119 22.46 19.04 3.87
C ARG A 119 23.88 18.95 3.29
N HIS A 120 24.00 19.10 1.97
CA HIS A 120 25.28 19.11 1.26
C HIS A 120 25.88 20.52 1.06
N GLY A 121 25.31 21.58 1.66
CA GLY A 121 25.86 22.93 1.64
C GLY A 121 25.76 23.66 0.30
N LEU A 122 24.91 23.20 -0.62
CA LEU A 122 24.73 23.81 -1.95
C LEU A 122 23.83 25.05 -1.93
N TYR A 123 23.05 25.23 -0.88
CA TYR A 123 22.25 26.42 -0.62
C TYR A 123 22.39 26.80 0.86
N SER A 124 22.98 27.98 1.10
CA SER A 124 23.00 28.68 2.39
C SER A 124 21.65 29.30 2.71
#